data_AF-A0A937T6T0-F1
#
_entry.id   AF-A0A937T6T0-F1
#
_cell.length_a   1.000
_cell.length_b   1.000
_cell.length_c   1.000
_cell.angle_alpha   90.00
_cell.angle_beta   90.00
_cell.angle_gamma   90.00
#
_symmetry.space_group_name_H-M   'P 1'
#
loop_
_entity.id
_entity.type
_entity.pdbx_description
1 polymer ?
#
loop_
_entity_poly.entity_id
_entity_poly.type
_entity_poly.pdbx_seq_one_letter_code
_entity_poly.pdbx_strand_id
1 'polypeptide(L)' 'MRTWILAETNYTYTKENPYEVAVLPLGATEPHNLHLPYSMDTREGDLIGEKICEAAHERGAR' A
#
# COMPACT_ATOMS: atom_id res chain seq x y z
N MET A 1 7.82 -11.02 -5.77
CA MET A 1 7.12 -9.76 -6.06
C MET A 1 5.95 -9.70 -5.10
N ARG A 2 5.78 -8.63 -4.31
CA ARG A 2 4.62 -8.50 -3.42
C ARG A 2 3.44 -8.06 -4.27
N THR A 3 2.69 -9.04 -4.75
CA THR A 3 1.66 -8.82 -5.78
C THR A 3 0.49 -7.97 -5.28
N TRP A 4 0.30 -7.87 -3.97
CA TRP A 4 -0.64 -6.98 -3.31
C TRP A 4 -0.17 -5.51 -3.23
N ILE A 5 1.04 -5.18 -3.70
CA ILE A 5 1.53 -3.80 -3.81
C ILE A 5 1.61 -3.42 -5.28
N LEU A 6 0.72 -2.52 -5.72
CA LEU A 6 0.59 -2.12 -7.13
C LEU A 6 1.89 -1.51 -7.69
N ALA A 7 2.64 -0.76 -6.88
CA ALA A 7 3.92 -0.17 -7.29
C ALA A 7 5.03 -1.21 -7.54
N GLU A 8 4.86 -2.43 -7.03
CA GLU A 8 5.82 -3.52 -7.21
C GLU A 8 5.39 -4.54 -8.25
N THR A 9 4.25 -4.35 -8.92
CA THR A 9 3.75 -5.29 -9.94
C THR A 9 3.83 -4.71 -11.35
N ASN A 10 3.39 -5.48 -12.34
CA ASN A 10 3.31 -5.05 -13.74
C ASN A 10 1.90 -5.23 -14.30
N TYR A 11 1.64 -4.56 -15.42
CA TYR A 11 0.32 -4.55 -16.05
C TYR A 11 -0.16 -5.96 -16.47
N THR A 12 0.73 -6.82 -16.96
CA THR A 12 0.37 -8.19 -17.36
C THR A 12 -0.19 -8.97 -16.17
N TYR A 13 0.50 -8.94 -15.02
CA TYR A 13 0.04 -9.62 -13.82
C TYR A 13 -1.30 -9.06 -13.32
N THR A 14 -1.41 -7.73 -13.19
CA THR A 14 -2.65 -7.05 -12.75
C THR A 14 -3.84 -7.37 -13.66
N LYS A 15 -3.60 -7.52 -14.97
CA LYS A 15 -4.66 -7.85 -15.93
C LYS A 15 -5.13 -9.31 -15.80
N GLU A 16 -4.23 -10.24 -15.49
CA GLU A 16 -4.54 -11.66 -15.33
C GLU A 16 -5.10 -12.01 -13.94
N ASN A 17 -4.85 -11.14 -12.94
CA ASN A 17 -5.24 -11.33 -11.54
C ASN A 17 -6.11 -10.14 -11.09
N PRO A 18 -7.43 -10.15 -11.35
CA PRO A 18 -8.30 -9.05 -10.96
C PRO A 18 -8.44 -8.97 -9.43
N TYR A 19 -8.47 -7.74 -8.92
CA TYR A 19 -8.62 -7.45 -7.49
C TYR A 19 -10.08 -7.11 -7.15
N GLU A 20 -10.57 -7.59 -6.01
CA GLU A 20 -11.93 -7.32 -5.51
C GLU A 20 -11.99 -6.04 -4.67
N VAL A 21 -10.87 -5.68 -4.03
CA VAL A 21 -10.75 -4.51 -3.16
C VAL A 21 -9.43 -3.79 -3.43
N ALA A 22 -9.46 -2.45 -3.45
CA ALA A 22 -8.26 -1.62 -3.48
C ALA A 22 -8.11 -0.85 -2.16
N VAL A 23 -6.91 -0.85 -1.60
CA VAL A 23 -6.53 0.01 -0.48
C VAL A 23 -5.69 1.16 -1.03
N LEU A 24 -6.14 2.39 -0.78
CA LEU A 24 -5.43 3.60 -1.19
C LEU A 24 -4.98 4.36 0.08
N PRO A 25 -3.72 4.22 0.50
CA PRO A 25 -3.16 5.09 1.52
C PRO A 25 -3.25 6.56 1.07
N LEU A 26 -3.73 7.42 1.96
CA LEU A 26 -3.79 8.86 1.74
C LEU A 26 -2.95 9.55 2.81
N GLY A 27 -1.89 10.22 2.37
CA GLY A 27 -1.01 10.99 3.25
C GLY A 27 -0.97 12.47 2.89
N ALA A 28 -0.03 13.19 3.49
CA ALA A 28 0.26 14.59 3.22
C ALA A 28 1.77 14.84 3.13
N THR A 29 2.13 16.00 2.59
CA THR A 29 3.48 16.56 2.67
C THR A 29 3.42 17.74 3.63
N GLU A 30 3.66 17.51 4.92
CA GLU A 30 3.42 18.49 5.98
C GLU A 30 4.53 18.45 7.04
N PRO A 31 4.95 19.60 7.63
CA PRO A 31 5.89 19.60 8.74
C PRO A 31 5.39 18.78 9.93
N HIS A 32 6.17 17.80 10.36
CA HIS A 32 5.88 16.99 11.55
C HIS A 32 6.88 17.33 12.67
N ASN A 33 6.75 18.53 13.24
CA ASN A 33 7.71 19.06 14.21
C ASN A 33 9.15 19.10 13.63
N LEU A 34 10.19 19.24 14.46
CA LEU A 34 11.58 19.36 14.05
C LEU A 34 12.31 18.01 13.87
N HIS A 35 11.65 16.88 14.15
CA HIS A 35 12.30 15.57 14.25
C HIS A 35 11.68 14.49 13.36
N LEU A 36 10.50 14.71 12.77
CA LEU A 36 9.87 13.77 11.84
C LEU A 36 9.88 14.31 10.41
N PRO A 37 9.89 13.41 9.40
CA PRO A 37 9.92 13.80 8.01
C PRO A 37 8.58 14.39 7.56
N TYR A 38 8.61 15.17 6.47
CA TYR A 38 7.41 15.72 5.83
C TYR A 38 6.42 14.66 5.30
N SER A 39 6.89 13.41 5.15
CA SER A 39 6.14 12.29 4.58
C SER A 39 5.58 11.36 5.65
N MET A 40 5.47 11.82 6.91
CA MET A 40 5.07 10.94 8.01
C MET A 40 3.72 10.27 7.75
N ASP A 41 2.71 11.04 7.35
CA ASP A 41 1.38 10.50 7.02
C ASP A 41 1.41 9.47 5.89
N THR A 42 2.18 9.73 4.82
CA THR A 42 2.36 8.76 3.73
C THR A 42 3.03 7.49 4.23
N ARG A 43 4.10 7.60 5.03
CA ARG A 43 4.84 6.44 5.54
C ARG A 43 4.02 5.56 6.46
N GLU A 44 3.23 6.16 7.34
CA GLU A 44 2.34 5.42 8.23
C GLU A 44 1.21 4.75 7.45
N GLY A 45 0.56 5.50 6.55
CA GLY A 45 -0.48 4.97 5.67
C GLY A 45 0.01 3.80 4.80
N ASP A 46 1.19 3.94 4.20
CA ASP A 46 1.81 2.89 3.37
C ASP A 46 2.14 1.65 4.20
N LEU A 47 2.71 1.82 5.40
CA LEU A 47 3.05 0.71 6.29
C LEU A 47 1.80 -0.07 6.72
N ILE A 48 0.74 0.62 7.13
CA ILE A 48 -0.52 -0.02 7.52
C ILE A 48 -1.17 -0.67 6.31
N GLY A 49 -1.26 0.04 5.18
CA GLY A 49 -1.82 -0.45 3.92
C GLY A 49 -1.13 -1.73 3.43
N GLU A 50 0.20 -1.75 3.47
CA GLU A 50 0.99 -2.93 3.14
C GLU A 50 0.62 -4.12 4.03
N LYS A 51 0.58 -3.92 5.35
CA LYS A 51 0.34 -5.00 6.33
C LYS A 51 -1.08 -5.57 6.25
N ILE A 52 -2.09 -4.73 6.01
CA ILE A 52 -3.47 -5.23 5.87
C ILE A 52 -3.67 -5.97 4.56
N CYS A 53 -3.05 -5.50 3.46
CA CYS A 53 -3.11 -6.17 2.17
C CYS A 53 -2.35 -7.50 2.19
N GLU A 54 -1.19 -7.56 2.84
CA GLU A 54 -0.43 -8.79 3.09
C GLU A 54 -1.29 -9.81 3.84
N ALA A 55 -1.87 -9.43 4.98
CA ALA A 55 -2.70 -10.33 5.77
C ALA A 55 -3.97 -10.79 5.03
N ALA A 56 -4.58 -9.93 4.21
CA ALA A 56 -5.73 -10.29 3.38
C ALA A 56 -5.33 -11.29 2.28
N HIS A 57 -4.19 -11.04 1.63
CA HIS A 57 -3.65 -11.91 0.59
C HIS A 57 -3.30 -13.30 1.12
N GLU A 58 -2.66 -13.40 2.29
CA GLU A 58 -2.37 -14.67 2.97
C GLU A 58 -3.64 -15.47 3.32
N ARG A 59 -4.76 -14.78 3.51
CA ARG A 59 -6.09 -15.37 3.75
C ARG A 59 -6.85 -15.70 2.47
N GLY A 60 -6.23 -15.52 1.30
CA GLY A 60 -6.80 -15.85 -0.01
C GLY A 60 -7.71 -14.79 -0.62
N ALA A 61 -7.75 -13.57 -0.06
CA ALA A 61 -8.41 -12.45 -0.71
C ALA A 61 -7.73 -12.14 -2.05
N ARG A 62 -8.52 -11.70 -3.04
CA ARG A 62 -8.03 -11.31 -4.36
C ARG A 62 -8.30 -9.84 -4.60
#